data_AF-A0A0T5Z624-F1
#
_entry.id   AF-A0A0T5Z624-F1
#
_cell.length_a   1.000
_cell.length_b   1.000
_cell.length_c   1.000
_cell.angle_alpha   90.00
_cell.angle_beta   90.00
_cell.angle_gamma   90.00
#
_symmetry.space_group_name_H-M   'P 1'
#
loop_
_entity.id
_entity.type
_entity.pdbx_description
1 polymer ?
#
loop_
_entity_poly.entity_id
_entity_poly.type
_entity_poly.pdbx_seq_one_letter_code
_entity_poly.pdbx_strand_id
1 'polypeptide(L)'
;FTINALYYDIEDFSVLDYANGMQDLREGRLRLLGDPEQRYREDPVRMLRAVRFAGKLGFLIEEQTEAPIERLSGLLQEVPSARLYEEVLKLFLGGSALETFEKLRHYGLFSRLFPATEEALSHEEHDFPITFVNRGLSNTDQRIREEKPVTPAFLFAVLLWEPVRRLAGQYMEEGLAAVPALQDAGREVLSAQNQLVSIPKRFGYPMRDIWQLQPRFENRAGKRPQRLITHPKFRAAYDFLLLRAEAGETDSELAAWWTDFQKENASPQPEPTEQKRRRRRRRRRKPDGEDKPVDG
;
A
#
# COMPACT_ATOMS: atom_id res chain seq x y z
N PHE A 1 17.94 10.85 -11.12
CA PHE A 1 17.20 12.08 -11.39
C PHE A 1 18.07 13.24 -10.96
N THR A 2 18.11 14.30 -11.75
CA THR A 2 18.92 15.50 -11.52
C THR A 2 18.71 16.08 -10.12
N ILE A 3 17.45 16.24 -9.69
CA ILE A 3 17.08 16.75 -8.36
C ILE A 3 17.55 15.87 -7.18
N ASN A 4 17.85 14.59 -7.44
CA ASN A 4 18.35 13.64 -6.44
C ASN A 4 19.88 13.46 -6.52
N ALA A 5 20.57 14.29 -7.32
CA ALA A 5 22.01 14.26 -7.52
C ALA A 5 22.68 15.57 -7.08
N LEU A 6 22.05 16.28 -6.14
CA LEU A 6 22.59 17.44 -5.44
C LEU A 6 23.39 16.97 -4.24
N TYR A 7 24.58 17.53 -4.04
CA TYR A 7 25.45 17.24 -2.91
C TYR A 7 25.56 18.46 -2.01
N TYR A 8 25.62 18.23 -0.70
CA TYR A 8 25.76 19.30 0.28
C TYR A 8 27.14 19.20 0.93
N ASP A 9 27.89 20.29 0.90
CA ASP A 9 29.19 20.40 1.56
C ASP A 9 28.99 20.99 2.97
N ILE A 10 29.53 20.34 3.99
CA ILE A 10 29.43 20.78 5.39
C ILE A 10 30.54 21.76 5.79
N GLU A 11 31.59 21.89 4.99
CA GLU A 11 32.72 22.78 5.26
C GLU A 11 32.37 24.24 4.96
N ASP A 12 31.73 24.49 3.81
CA ASP A 12 31.35 25.83 3.35
C ASP A 12 29.83 26.03 3.20
N PHE A 13 29.03 25.01 3.56
CA PHE A 13 27.57 25.02 3.47
C PHE A 13 27.03 25.21 2.04
N SER A 14 27.84 24.89 1.02
CA SER A 14 27.46 24.99 -0.38
C SER A 14 26.66 23.77 -0.88
N VAL A 15 25.92 23.98 -1.98
CA VAL A 15 25.26 22.91 -2.73
C VAL A 15 25.98 22.72 -4.05
N LEU A 16 26.57 21.55 -4.26
CA LEU A 16 27.24 21.17 -5.49
C LEU A 16 26.22 20.54 -6.46
N ASP A 17 26.09 21.15 -7.63
CA ASP A 17 25.19 20.72 -8.68
C ASP A 17 25.95 20.42 -9.98
N TYR A 18 26.21 19.13 -10.22
CA TYR A 18 26.88 18.65 -11.45
C TYR A 18 25.89 18.28 -12.56
N ALA A 19 24.59 18.34 -12.30
CA ALA A 19 23.55 17.75 -13.14
C ALA A 19 22.41 18.71 -13.49
N ASN A 20 22.58 19.99 -13.17
CA ASN A 20 21.56 21.03 -13.30
C ASN A 20 20.28 20.72 -12.49
N GLY A 21 20.44 20.01 -11.37
CA GLY A 21 19.37 19.63 -10.47
C GLY A 21 18.67 20.83 -9.81
N MET A 22 19.39 21.92 -9.56
CA MET A 22 18.81 23.14 -9.00
C MET A 22 17.86 23.84 -9.98
N GLN A 23 18.18 23.82 -11.28
CA GLN A 23 17.27 24.36 -12.29
C GLN A 23 16.02 23.49 -12.41
N ASP A 24 16.18 22.17 -12.54
CA ASP A 24 15.04 21.24 -12.63
C ASP A 24 14.16 21.29 -11.38
N LEU A 25 14.74 21.51 -10.20
CA LEU A 25 14.01 21.71 -8.95
C LEU A 25 13.14 22.97 -8.97
N ARG A 26 13.67 24.10 -9.49
CA ARG A 26 12.90 25.36 -9.62
C ARG A 26 11.79 25.24 -10.66
N GLU A 27 12.03 24.50 -11.72
CA GLU A 27 11.07 24.29 -12.82
C GLU A 27 10.05 23.16 -12.53
N GLY A 28 10.19 22.44 -11.42
CA GLY A 28 9.31 21.31 -11.08
C GLY A 28 9.42 20.16 -12.08
N ARG A 29 10.63 19.86 -12.55
CA ARG A 29 10.89 18.90 -13.63
C ARG A 29 11.68 17.69 -13.13
N LEU A 30 11.26 16.50 -13.53
CA LEU A 30 11.96 15.24 -13.29
C LEU A 30 12.71 14.79 -14.53
N ARG A 31 14.02 15.06 -14.54
CA ARG A 31 14.94 14.58 -15.59
C ARG A 31 15.77 13.41 -15.10
N LEU A 32 15.87 12.34 -15.90
CA LEU A 32 16.76 11.21 -15.64
C LEU A 32 18.20 11.56 -16.07
N LEU A 33 19.20 10.96 -15.41
CA LEU A 33 20.61 11.20 -15.74
C LEU A 33 21.07 10.22 -16.83
N GLY A 34 21.67 10.74 -17.90
CA GLY A 34 22.09 9.95 -19.05
C GLY A 34 20.92 9.61 -20.00
N ASP A 35 21.13 8.64 -20.88
CA ASP A 35 20.12 8.20 -21.86
C ASP A 35 18.97 7.41 -21.19
N PRO A 36 17.72 7.91 -21.21
CA PRO A 36 16.62 7.28 -20.49
C PRO A 36 16.35 5.83 -20.90
N GLU A 37 16.39 5.52 -22.21
CA GLU A 37 16.15 4.17 -22.69
C GLU A 37 17.19 3.18 -22.15
N GLN A 38 18.49 3.52 -22.23
CA GLN A 38 19.55 2.70 -21.64
C GLN A 38 19.34 2.52 -20.13
N ARG A 39 19.04 3.60 -19.40
CA ARG A 39 18.84 3.53 -17.94
C ARG A 39 17.63 2.68 -17.56
N TYR A 40 16.54 2.69 -18.31
CA TYR A 40 15.39 1.84 -18.04
C TYR A 40 15.67 0.38 -18.34
N ARG A 41 16.45 0.07 -19.38
CA ARG A 41 16.88 -1.31 -19.67
C ARG A 41 17.81 -1.88 -18.60
N GLU A 42 18.73 -1.06 -18.10
CA GLU A 42 19.60 -1.44 -16.98
C GLU A 42 18.83 -1.70 -15.68
N ASP A 43 17.79 -0.91 -15.40
CA ASP A 43 17.00 -1.03 -14.19
C ASP A 43 15.55 -0.54 -14.40
N PRO A 44 14.63 -1.45 -14.75
CA PRO A 44 13.25 -1.10 -15.12
C PRO A 44 12.47 -0.39 -14.01
N VAL A 45 12.82 -0.61 -12.73
CA VAL A 45 12.12 0.06 -11.62
C VAL A 45 12.36 1.58 -11.60
N ARG A 46 13.31 2.10 -12.38
CA ARG A 46 13.47 3.55 -12.57
C ARG A 46 12.22 4.19 -13.17
N MET A 47 11.44 3.47 -13.98
CA MET A 47 10.14 3.94 -14.49
C MET A 47 9.16 4.16 -13.34
N LEU A 48 9.01 3.16 -12.45
CA LEU A 48 8.18 3.28 -11.25
C LEU A 48 8.64 4.44 -10.35
N ARG A 49 9.96 4.62 -10.20
CA ARG A 49 10.52 5.74 -9.42
C ARG A 49 10.21 7.10 -10.04
N ALA A 50 10.24 7.23 -11.37
CA ALA A 50 9.91 8.47 -12.07
C ALA A 50 8.45 8.86 -11.77
N VAL A 51 7.53 7.92 -11.95
CA VAL A 51 6.10 8.10 -11.67
C VAL A 51 5.84 8.42 -10.20
N ARG A 52 6.49 7.69 -9.28
CA ARG A 52 6.39 7.95 -7.84
C ARG A 52 6.82 9.36 -7.47
N PHE A 53 7.94 9.83 -8.00
CA PHE A 53 8.42 11.18 -7.71
C PHE A 53 7.53 12.23 -8.36
N ALA A 54 7.01 11.99 -9.56
CA ALA A 54 6.09 12.88 -10.23
C ALA A 54 4.83 13.08 -9.40
N GLY A 55 4.23 11.99 -8.91
CA GLY A 55 3.06 12.04 -8.04
C GLY A 55 3.35 12.62 -6.66
N LYS A 56 4.51 12.32 -6.07
CA LYS A 56 4.83 12.83 -4.72
C LYS A 56 5.16 14.33 -4.69
N LEU A 57 5.84 14.83 -5.71
CA LEU A 57 6.35 16.20 -5.75
C LEU A 57 5.45 17.14 -6.57
N GLY A 58 4.48 16.61 -7.31
CA GLY A 58 3.70 17.35 -8.30
C GLY A 58 4.56 17.82 -9.48
N PHE A 59 5.65 17.11 -9.77
CA PHE A 59 6.59 17.47 -10.84
C PHE A 59 6.18 16.84 -12.16
N LEU A 60 6.51 17.51 -13.26
CA LEU A 60 6.37 16.97 -14.62
C LEU A 60 7.59 16.13 -14.98
N ILE A 61 7.38 15.00 -15.65
CA ILE A 61 8.49 14.21 -16.19
C ILE A 61 8.99 14.93 -17.45
N GLU A 62 10.30 15.02 -17.61
CA GLU A 62 10.89 15.61 -18.81
C GLU A 62 10.62 14.73 -20.04
N GLU A 63 10.36 15.34 -21.20
CA GLU A 63 9.86 14.64 -22.39
C GLU A 63 10.72 13.45 -22.82
N GLN A 64 12.05 13.58 -22.85
CA GLN A 64 12.95 12.47 -23.21
C GLN A 64 12.95 11.36 -22.15
N THR A 65 12.81 11.75 -20.88
CA THR A 65 12.64 10.83 -19.75
C THR A 65 11.30 10.09 -19.80
N GLU A 66 10.24 10.76 -20.26
CA GLU A 66 8.87 10.24 -20.32
C GLU A 66 8.66 9.28 -21.49
N ALA A 67 9.14 9.65 -22.68
CA ALA A 67 8.82 8.95 -23.94
C ALA A 67 9.07 7.42 -23.94
N PRO A 68 10.11 6.87 -23.29
CA PRO A 68 10.34 5.41 -23.30
C PRO A 68 9.46 4.63 -22.31
N ILE A 69 8.80 5.28 -21.35
CA ILE A 69 8.19 4.61 -20.18
C ILE A 69 7.14 3.58 -20.60
N GLU A 70 6.16 3.98 -21.42
CA GLU A 70 5.07 3.09 -21.83
C GLU A 70 5.59 1.92 -22.68
N ARG A 71 6.43 2.22 -23.67
CA ARG A 71 7.04 1.24 -24.58
C ARG A 71 7.89 0.21 -23.84
N LEU A 72 8.62 0.64 -22.81
CA LEU A 72 9.51 -0.22 -22.02
C LEU A 72 8.84 -0.85 -20.79
N SER A 73 7.56 -0.54 -20.53
CA SER A 73 6.80 -1.05 -19.36
C SER A 73 6.88 -2.56 -19.19
N GLY A 74 6.94 -3.32 -20.30
CA GLY A 74 7.06 -4.78 -20.29
C GLY A 74 8.30 -5.31 -19.55
N LEU A 75 9.39 -4.53 -19.51
CA LEU A 75 10.63 -4.90 -18.79
C LEU A 75 10.41 -5.09 -17.28
N LEU A 76 9.32 -4.55 -16.72
CA LEU A 76 8.97 -4.80 -15.32
C LEU A 76 8.74 -6.29 -15.03
N GLN A 77 8.35 -7.10 -16.01
CA GLN A 77 8.15 -8.55 -15.84
C GLN A 77 9.47 -9.31 -15.59
N GLU A 78 10.60 -8.73 -15.97
CA GLU A 78 11.95 -9.29 -15.72
C GLU A 78 12.46 -8.95 -14.31
N VAL A 79 11.80 -8.02 -13.61
CA VAL A 79 12.19 -7.62 -12.27
C VAL A 79 11.71 -8.66 -11.24
N PRO A 80 12.56 -9.11 -10.30
CA PRO A 80 12.15 -10.04 -9.26
C PRO A 80 10.91 -9.55 -8.50
N SER A 81 9.90 -10.41 -8.35
CA SER A 81 8.59 -10.07 -7.77
C SER A 81 8.67 -9.51 -6.34
N ALA A 82 9.66 -9.92 -5.54
CA ALA A 82 9.93 -9.35 -4.21
C ALA A 82 10.45 -7.90 -4.28
N ARG A 83 11.21 -7.55 -5.33
CA ARG A 83 11.67 -6.18 -5.56
C ARG A 83 10.52 -5.28 -6.01
N LEU A 84 9.64 -5.79 -6.86
CA LEU A 84 8.41 -5.08 -7.24
C LEU A 84 7.51 -4.83 -6.03
N TYR A 85 7.41 -5.79 -5.10
CA TYR A 85 6.68 -5.59 -3.84
C TYR A 85 7.19 -4.38 -3.04
N GLU A 86 8.50 -4.26 -2.85
CA GLU A 86 9.09 -3.12 -2.14
C GLU A 86 8.84 -1.79 -2.87
N GLU A 87 8.83 -1.79 -4.20
CA GLU A 87 8.49 -0.58 -4.97
C GLU A 87 7.00 -0.23 -4.87
N VAL A 88 6.09 -1.23 -4.89
CA VAL A 88 4.65 -1.03 -4.66
C VAL A 88 4.39 -0.40 -3.30
N LEU A 89 5.09 -0.83 -2.24
CA LEU A 89 4.97 -0.17 -0.93
C LEU A 89 5.38 1.30 -0.99
N LYS A 90 6.48 1.63 -1.68
CA LYS A 90 6.94 3.01 -1.82
C LYS A 90 5.99 3.86 -2.66
N LEU A 91 5.35 3.27 -3.68
CA LEU A 91 4.37 3.93 -4.55
C LEU A 91 3.14 4.36 -3.76
N PHE A 92 2.56 3.45 -2.98
CA PHE A 92 1.25 3.67 -2.36
C PHE A 92 1.26 3.99 -0.86
N LEU A 93 2.36 3.75 -0.14
CA LEU A 93 2.48 4.10 1.28
C LEU A 93 3.35 5.35 1.50
N GLY A 94 3.47 6.19 0.46
CA GLY A 94 4.26 7.42 0.46
C GLY A 94 3.47 8.72 0.68
N GLY A 95 2.15 8.65 0.85
CA GLY A 95 1.25 9.81 1.04
C GLY A 95 0.82 10.54 -0.25
N SER A 96 0.97 9.88 -1.40
CA SER A 96 0.57 10.35 -2.74
C SER A 96 0.10 9.18 -3.62
N ALA A 97 -0.55 8.20 -2.99
CA ALA A 97 -1.00 6.94 -3.56
C ALA A 97 -2.01 7.13 -4.69
N LEU A 98 -2.99 8.03 -4.52
CA LEU A 98 -4.01 8.29 -5.55
C LEU A 98 -3.38 8.90 -6.81
N GLU A 99 -2.60 9.96 -6.65
CA GLU A 99 -1.94 10.62 -7.79
C GLU A 99 -0.93 9.68 -8.47
N THR A 100 -0.20 8.88 -7.67
CA THR A 100 0.71 7.86 -8.20
C THR A 100 -0.06 6.79 -8.98
N PHE A 101 -1.23 6.35 -8.50
CA PHE A 101 -2.08 5.38 -9.19
C PHE A 101 -2.54 5.89 -10.56
N GLU A 102 -3.07 7.11 -10.62
CA GLU A 102 -3.53 7.73 -11.87
C GLU A 102 -2.39 7.80 -12.90
N LYS A 103 -1.20 8.25 -12.47
CA LYS A 103 -0.03 8.29 -13.34
C LYS A 103 0.44 6.88 -13.75
N LEU A 104 0.44 5.90 -12.84
CA LEU A 104 0.81 4.52 -13.18
C LEU A 104 -0.11 3.94 -14.26
N ARG A 105 -1.42 4.24 -14.21
CA ARG A 105 -2.37 3.83 -15.26
C ARG A 105 -2.12 4.58 -16.56
N HIS A 106 -1.92 5.90 -16.49
CA HIS A 106 -1.62 6.73 -17.66
C HIS A 106 -0.40 6.21 -18.45
N TYR A 107 0.66 5.81 -17.77
CA TYR A 107 1.88 5.26 -18.39
C TYR A 107 1.83 3.74 -18.67
N GLY A 108 0.69 3.08 -18.46
CA GLY A 108 0.53 1.65 -18.65
C GLY A 108 1.31 0.76 -17.67
N LEU A 109 1.96 1.34 -16.65
CA LEU A 109 2.77 0.61 -15.66
C LEU A 109 1.90 -0.16 -14.66
N PHE A 110 0.69 0.32 -14.34
CA PHE A 110 -0.20 -0.36 -13.41
C PHE A 110 -0.61 -1.75 -13.92
N SER A 111 -0.90 -1.88 -15.21
CA SER A 111 -1.25 -3.16 -15.86
C SER A 111 -0.16 -4.23 -15.70
N ARG A 112 1.11 -3.83 -15.58
CA ARG A 112 2.25 -4.74 -15.38
C ARG A 112 2.37 -5.23 -13.95
N LEU A 113 1.86 -4.45 -12.99
CA LEU A 113 1.89 -4.77 -11.56
C LEU A 113 0.63 -5.52 -11.11
N PHE A 114 -0.54 -5.10 -11.59
CA PHE A 114 -1.85 -5.60 -11.17
C PHE A 114 -2.77 -5.81 -12.38
N PRO A 115 -2.47 -6.76 -13.28
CA PRO A 115 -3.24 -6.96 -14.52
C PRO A 115 -4.71 -7.29 -14.26
N ALA A 116 -4.99 -8.18 -13.30
CA ALA A 116 -6.37 -8.54 -12.97
C ALA A 116 -7.18 -7.35 -12.46
N THR A 117 -6.55 -6.47 -11.67
CA THR A 117 -7.19 -5.22 -11.22
C THR A 117 -7.39 -4.28 -12.40
N GLU A 118 -6.39 -4.06 -13.25
CA GLU A 118 -6.53 -3.19 -14.43
C GLU A 118 -7.64 -3.67 -15.38
N GLU A 119 -7.72 -4.98 -15.62
CA GLU A 119 -8.80 -5.58 -16.39
C GLU A 119 -10.17 -5.34 -15.74
N ALA A 120 -10.26 -5.44 -14.42
CA ALA A 120 -11.51 -5.15 -13.73
C ALA A 120 -11.89 -3.66 -13.76
N LEU A 121 -10.90 -2.77 -13.82
CA LEU A 121 -11.11 -1.32 -13.93
C LEU A 121 -11.44 -0.85 -15.35
N SER A 122 -11.12 -1.63 -16.38
CA SER A 122 -11.41 -1.29 -17.78
C SER A 122 -12.83 -1.65 -18.21
N HIS A 123 -13.53 -2.47 -17.43
CA HIS A 123 -14.90 -2.89 -17.72
C HIS A 123 -15.88 -1.92 -17.02
N GLU A 124 -16.35 -0.92 -17.77
CA GLU A 124 -17.15 0.23 -17.31
C GLU A 124 -18.63 -0.09 -16.96
N GLU A 125 -19.02 -1.34 -16.71
CA GLU A 125 -20.45 -1.63 -16.46
C GLU A 125 -21.00 -0.85 -15.26
N HIS A 126 -20.14 -0.50 -14.28
CA HIS A 126 -20.45 0.40 -13.17
C HIS A 126 -19.17 1.14 -12.72
N ASP A 127 -19.22 2.44 -12.45
CA ASP A 127 -18.08 3.26 -11.94
C ASP A 127 -17.54 2.82 -10.56
N PHE A 128 -18.12 1.78 -9.97
CA PHE A 128 -17.80 1.30 -8.63
C PHE A 128 -16.32 0.89 -8.45
N PRO A 129 -15.72 0.00 -9.28
CA PRO A 129 -14.37 -0.51 -9.00
C PRO A 129 -13.32 0.59 -8.96
N ILE A 130 -13.39 1.55 -9.90
CA ILE A 130 -12.47 2.68 -9.94
C ILE A 130 -12.72 3.64 -8.77
N THR A 131 -13.99 3.91 -8.44
CA THR A 131 -14.34 4.75 -7.28
C THR A 131 -13.82 4.15 -5.98
N PHE A 132 -13.97 2.84 -5.80
CA PHE A 132 -13.50 2.11 -4.63
C PHE A 132 -11.98 2.18 -4.46
N VAL A 133 -11.23 1.89 -5.53
CA VAL A 133 -9.76 1.99 -5.50
C VAL A 133 -9.33 3.43 -5.22
N ASN A 134 -9.90 4.41 -5.94
CA ASN A 134 -9.57 5.82 -5.75
C ASN A 134 -9.81 6.29 -4.31
N ARG A 135 -10.96 5.95 -3.73
CA ARG A 135 -11.25 6.29 -2.33
C ARG A 135 -10.33 5.57 -1.34
N GLY A 136 -10.01 4.30 -1.58
CA GLY A 136 -9.12 3.54 -0.71
C GLY A 136 -7.71 4.10 -0.68
N LEU A 137 -7.21 4.53 -1.84
CA LEU A 137 -5.90 5.20 -1.96
C LEU A 137 -5.93 6.61 -1.36
N SER A 138 -6.98 7.40 -1.61
CA SER A 138 -7.17 8.72 -0.99
C SER A 138 -7.22 8.65 0.54
N ASN A 139 -7.93 7.67 1.10
CA ASN A 139 -7.96 7.42 2.54
C ASN A 139 -6.57 7.04 3.07
N THR A 140 -5.82 6.21 2.33
CA THR A 140 -4.45 5.86 2.68
C THR A 140 -3.56 7.10 2.75
N ASP A 141 -3.68 8.01 1.79
CA ASP A 141 -2.95 9.28 1.77
C ASP A 141 -3.32 10.18 2.95
N GLN A 142 -4.62 10.32 3.24
CA GLN A 142 -5.09 11.07 4.39
C GLN A 142 -4.53 10.49 5.70
N ARG A 143 -4.55 9.17 5.89
CA ARG A 143 -4.03 8.53 7.10
C ARG A 143 -2.54 8.77 7.27
N ILE A 144 -1.75 8.73 6.20
CA ILE A 144 -0.31 9.04 6.26
C ILE A 144 -0.09 10.49 6.66
N ARG A 145 -0.87 11.43 6.10
CA ARG A 145 -0.80 12.85 6.44
C ARG A 145 -1.17 13.14 7.89
N GLU A 146 -2.09 12.37 8.45
CA GLU A 146 -2.50 12.42 9.85
C GLU A 146 -1.60 11.59 10.79
N GLU A 147 -0.46 11.09 10.30
CA GLU A 147 0.49 10.23 11.03
C GLU A 147 -0.14 8.96 11.62
N LYS A 148 -1.26 8.51 11.05
CA LYS A 148 -1.94 7.28 11.45
C LYS A 148 -1.27 6.07 10.80
N PRO A 149 -1.24 4.91 11.49
CA PRO A 149 -0.70 3.70 10.91
C PRO A 149 -1.54 3.24 9.72
N VAL A 150 -0.85 2.92 8.63
CA VAL A 150 -1.36 2.22 7.45
C VAL A 150 -0.72 0.84 7.36
N THR A 151 -1.42 -0.13 6.77
CA THR A 151 -0.90 -1.51 6.68
C THR A 151 -0.88 -1.98 5.23
N PRO A 152 0.19 -2.69 4.78
CA PRO A 152 0.21 -3.29 3.46
C PRO A 152 -0.98 -4.22 3.21
N ALA A 153 -1.41 -4.97 4.22
CA ALA A 153 -2.54 -5.88 4.09
C ALA A 153 -3.84 -5.17 3.66
N PHE A 154 -4.12 -3.98 4.20
CA PHE A 154 -5.30 -3.20 3.80
C PHE A 154 -5.16 -2.63 2.38
N LEU A 155 -3.98 -2.11 2.03
CA LEU A 155 -3.69 -1.63 0.68
C LEU A 155 -3.95 -2.72 -0.38
N PHE A 156 -3.36 -3.90 -0.21
CA PHE A 156 -3.57 -5.00 -1.14
C PHE A 156 -5.01 -5.54 -1.10
N ALA A 157 -5.68 -5.48 0.07
CA ALA A 157 -7.09 -5.83 0.16
C ALA A 157 -7.96 -4.96 -0.75
N VAL A 158 -7.65 -3.65 -0.83
CA VAL A 158 -8.34 -2.69 -1.70
C VAL A 158 -8.00 -2.96 -3.16
N LEU A 159 -6.71 -3.02 -3.52
CA LEU A 159 -6.27 -3.17 -4.90
C LEU A 159 -6.75 -4.48 -5.55
N LEU A 160 -6.86 -5.56 -4.78
CA LEU A 160 -7.25 -6.89 -5.29
C LEU A 160 -8.73 -7.22 -5.04
N TRP A 161 -9.52 -6.29 -4.50
CA TRP A 161 -10.91 -6.58 -4.13
C TRP A 161 -11.76 -7.00 -5.32
N GLU A 162 -11.74 -6.21 -6.39
CA GLU A 162 -12.63 -6.42 -7.51
C GLU A 162 -12.36 -7.76 -8.24
N PRO A 163 -11.10 -8.14 -8.54
CA PRO A 163 -10.80 -9.47 -9.07
C PRO A 163 -11.31 -10.60 -8.18
N VAL A 164 -11.16 -10.46 -6.85
CA VAL A 164 -11.65 -11.47 -5.88
C VAL A 164 -13.18 -11.51 -5.87
N ARG A 165 -13.85 -10.35 -5.90
CA ARG A 165 -15.30 -10.23 -5.88
C ARG A 165 -15.93 -10.87 -7.12
N ARG A 166 -15.38 -10.61 -8.31
CA ARG A 166 -15.87 -11.18 -9.59
C ARG A 166 -15.73 -12.70 -9.60
N LEU A 167 -14.55 -13.22 -9.26
CA LEU A 167 -14.31 -14.68 -9.21
C LEU A 167 -15.16 -15.36 -8.11
N ALA A 168 -15.31 -14.72 -6.94
CA ALA A 168 -16.20 -15.22 -5.91
C ALA A 168 -17.66 -15.23 -6.35
N GLY A 169 -18.10 -14.23 -7.12
CA GLY A 169 -19.44 -14.19 -7.74
C GLY A 169 -19.70 -15.40 -8.63
N GLN A 170 -18.73 -15.76 -9.49
CA GLN A 170 -18.80 -16.96 -10.33
C GLN A 170 -18.96 -18.24 -9.49
N TYR A 171 -18.15 -18.40 -8.43
CA TYR A 171 -18.29 -19.53 -7.52
C TYR A 171 -19.64 -19.57 -6.80
N MET A 172 -20.22 -18.40 -6.48
CA MET A 172 -21.56 -18.33 -5.88
C MET A 172 -22.66 -18.70 -6.87
N GLU A 173 -22.53 -18.32 -8.14
CA GLU A 173 -23.43 -18.77 -9.22
C GLU A 173 -23.38 -20.28 -9.43
N GLU A 174 -22.21 -20.89 -9.22
CA GLU A 174 -22.00 -22.34 -9.19
C GLU A 174 -22.49 -23.03 -7.90
N GLY A 175 -23.01 -22.26 -6.94
CA GLY A 175 -23.67 -22.77 -5.74
C GLY A 175 -22.82 -22.79 -4.47
N LEU A 176 -21.61 -22.23 -4.47
CA LEU A 176 -20.83 -22.07 -3.24
C LEU A 176 -21.42 -20.97 -2.36
N ALA A 177 -21.41 -21.18 -1.04
CA ALA A 177 -21.74 -20.12 -0.09
C ALA A 177 -20.70 -18.99 -0.13
N ALA A 178 -21.11 -17.77 0.26
CA ALA A 178 -20.30 -16.57 0.08
C ALA A 178 -18.91 -16.60 0.73
N VAL A 179 -18.79 -17.14 1.95
CA VAL A 179 -17.50 -17.19 2.67
C VAL A 179 -16.53 -18.19 2.01
N PRO A 180 -16.90 -19.45 1.73
CA PRO A 180 -16.07 -20.36 0.94
C PRO A 180 -15.68 -19.80 -0.44
N ALA A 181 -16.62 -19.20 -1.16
CA ALA A 181 -16.34 -18.59 -2.47
C ALA A 181 -15.26 -17.50 -2.38
N LEU A 182 -15.35 -16.58 -1.41
CA LEU A 182 -14.31 -15.57 -1.17
C LEU A 182 -12.97 -16.17 -0.71
N GLN A 183 -12.99 -17.28 0.03
CA GLN A 183 -11.77 -17.96 0.46
C GLN A 183 -11.00 -18.56 -0.72
N ASP A 184 -11.71 -19.23 -1.63
CA ASP A 184 -11.14 -19.88 -2.80
C ASP A 184 -10.72 -18.84 -3.85
N ALA A 185 -11.60 -17.88 -4.18
CA ALA A 185 -11.26 -16.77 -5.08
C ALA A 185 -10.05 -15.97 -4.57
N GLY A 186 -10.03 -15.64 -3.27
CA GLY A 186 -8.92 -14.93 -2.66
C GLY A 186 -7.60 -15.72 -2.67
N ARG A 187 -7.65 -17.07 -2.63
CA ARG A 187 -6.45 -17.91 -2.75
C ARG A 187 -5.91 -17.87 -4.18
N GLU A 188 -6.81 -17.97 -5.15
CA GLU A 188 -6.47 -18.02 -6.57
C GLU A 188 -5.90 -16.71 -7.09
N VAL A 189 -6.62 -15.59 -6.85
CA VAL A 189 -6.16 -14.24 -7.23
C VAL A 189 -4.81 -13.93 -6.57
N LEU A 190 -4.63 -14.28 -5.28
CA LEU A 190 -3.36 -14.05 -4.60
C LEU A 190 -2.24 -14.95 -5.15
N SER A 191 -2.54 -16.16 -5.57
CA SER A 191 -1.56 -17.06 -6.21
C SER A 191 -1.07 -16.48 -7.54
N ALA A 192 -1.98 -16.00 -8.38
CA ALA A 192 -1.65 -15.32 -9.64
C ALA A 192 -0.86 -14.01 -9.39
N GLN A 193 -1.33 -13.17 -8.47
CA GLN A 193 -0.67 -11.91 -8.15
C GLN A 193 0.75 -12.10 -7.61
N ASN A 194 1.00 -13.16 -6.82
CA ASN A 194 2.33 -13.46 -6.27
C ASN A 194 3.39 -13.80 -7.33
N GLN A 195 2.99 -14.19 -8.54
CA GLN A 195 3.92 -14.39 -9.65
C GLN A 195 4.52 -13.06 -10.14
N LEU A 196 3.77 -11.96 -9.98
CA LEU A 196 4.18 -10.62 -10.42
C LEU A 196 4.74 -9.79 -9.27
N VAL A 197 4.01 -9.73 -8.15
CA VAL A 197 4.38 -8.97 -6.97
C VAL A 197 4.27 -9.88 -5.76
N SER A 198 5.41 -10.25 -5.16
CA SER A 198 5.45 -11.24 -4.09
C SER A 198 4.95 -10.64 -2.77
N ILE A 199 3.70 -10.91 -2.41
CA ILE A 199 3.06 -10.44 -1.18
C ILE A 199 3.37 -11.43 -0.05
N PRO A 200 4.11 -11.02 1.00
CA PRO A 200 4.42 -11.89 2.12
C PRO A 200 3.17 -12.43 2.82
N LYS A 201 3.18 -13.70 3.25
CA LYS A 201 2.08 -14.37 3.97
C LYS A 201 1.56 -13.58 5.18
N ARG A 202 2.44 -12.88 5.89
CA ARG A 202 2.09 -11.99 7.02
C ARG A 202 1.10 -10.87 6.66
N PHE A 203 1.02 -10.51 5.38
CA PHE A 203 0.05 -9.54 4.85
C PHE A 203 -1.07 -10.22 4.06
N GLY A 204 -0.77 -11.33 3.37
CA GLY A 204 -1.78 -12.11 2.65
C GLY A 204 -2.85 -12.72 3.55
N TYR A 205 -2.52 -13.22 4.75
CA TYR A 205 -3.54 -13.77 5.66
C TYR A 205 -4.49 -12.69 6.20
N PRO A 206 -4.01 -11.57 6.78
CA PRO A 206 -4.92 -10.51 7.22
C PRO A 206 -5.78 -9.92 6.10
N MET A 207 -5.25 -9.84 4.87
CA MET A 207 -6.01 -9.40 3.70
C MET A 207 -7.20 -10.34 3.42
N ARG A 208 -6.96 -11.65 3.41
CA ARG A 208 -8.03 -12.64 3.24
C ARG A 208 -9.04 -12.62 4.39
N ASP A 209 -8.60 -12.34 5.61
CA ASP A 209 -9.52 -12.17 6.74
C ASP A 209 -10.45 -10.97 6.52
N ILE A 210 -9.93 -9.83 6.03
CA ILE A 210 -10.73 -8.63 5.73
C ILE A 210 -11.87 -8.97 4.76
N TRP A 211 -11.56 -9.69 3.68
CA TRP A 211 -12.55 -10.13 2.68
C TRP A 211 -13.58 -11.09 3.27
N GLN A 212 -13.15 -12.11 4.01
CA GLN A 212 -14.03 -13.14 4.58
C GLN A 212 -14.99 -12.61 5.65
N LEU A 213 -14.65 -11.49 6.27
CA LEU A 213 -15.56 -10.82 7.21
C LEU A 213 -16.65 -10.02 6.50
N GLN A 214 -16.50 -9.69 5.21
CA GLN A 214 -17.46 -8.85 4.48
C GLN A 214 -18.90 -9.41 4.51
N PRO A 215 -19.17 -10.69 4.16
CA PRO A 215 -20.53 -11.23 4.24
C PRO A 215 -21.07 -11.34 5.67
N ARG A 216 -20.18 -11.32 6.69
CA ARG A 216 -20.62 -11.41 8.09
C ARG A 216 -21.26 -10.12 8.57
N PHE A 217 -20.94 -8.98 7.96
CA PHE A 217 -21.55 -7.70 8.31
C PHE A 217 -23.05 -7.67 7.98
N GLU A 218 -23.53 -8.44 7.01
CA GLU A 218 -24.97 -8.52 6.68
C GLU A 218 -25.84 -9.06 7.83
N ASN A 219 -25.23 -9.82 8.75
CA ASN A 219 -25.93 -10.45 9.86
C ASN A 219 -26.08 -9.49 11.06
N ARG A 220 -27.15 -8.68 11.06
CA ARG A 220 -27.46 -7.70 12.13
C ARG A 220 -28.19 -8.28 13.35
N ALA A 221 -28.58 -9.56 13.32
CA ALA A 221 -29.43 -10.17 14.35
C ALA A 221 -28.67 -11.01 15.39
N GLY A 222 -29.16 -10.97 16.63
CA GLY A 222 -28.74 -11.84 17.73
C GLY A 222 -27.32 -11.57 18.22
N LYS A 223 -26.59 -12.64 18.62
CA LYS A 223 -25.24 -12.55 19.19
C LYS A 223 -24.12 -12.44 18.14
N ARG A 224 -24.46 -12.52 16.84
CA ARG A 224 -23.46 -12.52 15.75
C ARG A 224 -22.71 -11.18 15.67
N PRO A 225 -23.37 -10.02 15.76
CA PRO A 225 -22.66 -8.74 15.79
C PRO A 225 -21.66 -8.60 16.96
N GLN A 226 -22.06 -8.98 18.17
CA GLN A 226 -21.20 -8.98 19.35
C GLN A 226 -19.95 -9.87 19.19
N ARG A 227 -20.07 -11.00 18.48
CA ARG A 227 -18.91 -11.84 18.17
C ARG A 227 -18.02 -11.24 17.09
N LEU A 228 -18.57 -10.45 16.17
CA LEU A 228 -17.81 -9.85 15.10
C LEU A 228 -16.96 -8.68 15.60
N ILE A 229 -17.48 -7.83 16.50
CA ILE A 229 -16.71 -6.68 17.04
C ILE A 229 -15.46 -7.08 17.82
N THR A 230 -15.46 -8.28 18.42
CA THR A 230 -14.32 -8.80 19.18
C THR A 230 -13.26 -9.44 18.29
N HIS A 231 -13.50 -9.56 16.98
CA HIS A 231 -12.56 -10.16 16.06
C HIS A 231 -11.29 -9.28 15.91
N PRO A 232 -10.07 -9.85 15.93
CA PRO A 232 -8.82 -9.07 15.85
C PRO A 232 -8.68 -8.20 14.58
N LYS A 233 -9.38 -8.59 13.50
CA LYS A 233 -9.42 -7.87 12.22
C LYS A 233 -10.67 -7.04 11.99
N PHE A 234 -11.54 -6.92 13.00
CA PHE A 234 -12.79 -6.17 12.90
C PHE A 234 -12.56 -4.75 12.39
N ARG A 235 -11.63 -3.99 12.99
CA ARG A 235 -11.42 -2.59 12.60
C ARG A 235 -11.07 -2.42 11.12
N ALA A 236 -10.15 -3.25 10.61
CA ALA A 236 -9.78 -3.19 9.20
C ALA A 236 -10.92 -3.64 8.28
N ALA A 237 -11.68 -4.68 8.66
CA ALA A 237 -12.80 -5.14 7.87
C ALA A 237 -14.01 -4.18 7.90
N TYR A 238 -14.18 -3.44 8.99
CA TYR A 238 -15.16 -2.38 9.13
C TYR A 238 -14.75 -1.14 8.32
N ASP A 239 -13.49 -0.70 8.39
CA ASP A 239 -12.97 0.37 7.52
C ASP A 239 -13.17 0.01 6.04
N PHE A 240 -13.01 -1.27 5.69
CA PHE A 240 -13.27 -1.79 4.35
C PHE A 240 -14.77 -1.75 3.99
N LEU A 241 -15.67 -2.12 4.90
CA LEU A 241 -17.12 -2.01 4.71
C LEU A 241 -17.54 -0.56 4.42
N LEU A 242 -17.02 0.40 5.19
CA LEU A 242 -17.30 1.82 4.97
C LEU A 242 -16.87 2.24 3.57
N LEU A 243 -15.68 1.82 3.14
CA LEU A 243 -15.17 2.12 1.80
C LEU A 243 -16.07 1.55 0.70
N ARG A 244 -16.56 0.32 0.87
CA ARG A 244 -17.50 -0.32 -0.06
C ARG A 244 -18.82 0.44 -0.15
N ALA A 245 -19.34 0.92 1.00
CA ALA A 245 -20.58 1.68 1.06
C ALA A 245 -20.42 3.06 0.40
N GLU A 246 -19.32 3.76 0.67
CA GLU A 246 -19.00 5.06 0.07
C GLU A 246 -18.81 5.00 -1.45
N ALA A 247 -18.33 3.86 -1.97
CA ALA A 247 -18.19 3.62 -3.40
C ALA A 247 -19.49 3.12 -4.05
N GLY A 248 -20.54 2.85 -3.28
CA GLY A 248 -21.85 2.40 -3.77
C GLY A 248 -21.98 0.89 -4.00
N GLU A 249 -21.06 0.06 -3.52
CA GLU A 249 -21.16 -1.42 -3.64
C GLU A 249 -22.22 -2.02 -2.72
N THR A 250 -22.38 -1.42 -1.55
CA THR A 250 -23.21 -1.97 -0.47
C THR A 250 -24.04 -0.86 0.14
N ASP A 251 -25.10 -1.26 0.82
CA ASP A 251 -26.07 -0.35 1.40
C ASP A 251 -25.42 0.56 2.45
N SER A 252 -25.64 1.87 2.29
CA SER A 252 -25.18 2.87 3.24
C SER A 252 -25.84 2.70 4.62
N GLU A 253 -27.06 2.16 4.68
CA GLU A 253 -27.73 1.85 5.95
C GLU A 253 -27.01 0.76 6.73
N LEU A 254 -26.40 -0.22 6.04
CA LEU A 254 -25.61 -1.27 6.68
C LEU A 254 -24.39 -0.67 7.37
N ALA A 255 -23.66 0.20 6.68
CA ALA A 255 -22.51 0.92 7.22
C ALA A 255 -22.91 1.81 8.42
N ALA A 256 -24.01 2.55 8.31
CA ALA A 256 -24.52 3.39 9.39
C ALA A 256 -24.87 2.56 10.63
N TRP A 257 -25.58 1.43 10.45
CA TRP A 257 -25.94 0.53 11.55
C TRP A 257 -24.71 0.02 12.31
N TRP A 258 -23.66 -0.42 11.60
CA TRP A 258 -22.41 -0.88 12.23
C TRP A 258 -21.62 0.26 12.89
N THR A 259 -21.76 1.48 12.39
CA THR A 259 -21.19 2.68 13.01
C THR A 259 -21.81 2.92 14.38
N ASP A 260 -23.13 2.78 14.51
CA ASP A 260 -23.82 3.02 15.77
C ASP A 260 -23.67 1.84 16.74
N PHE A 261 -23.83 0.61 16.23
CA PHE A 261 -23.69 -0.61 17.03
C PHE A 261 -22.33 -0.69 17.75
N GLN A 262 -21.23 -0.34 17.07
CA GLN A 262 -19.91 -0.40 17.69
C GLN A 262 -19.68 0.70 18.73
N LYS A 263 -20.33 1.86 18.61
CA LYS A 263 -20.25 2.95 19.60
C LYS A 263 -20.99 2.54 20.88
N GLU A 264 -22.19 1.98 20.73
CA GLU A 264 -23.02 1.51 21.85
C GLU A 264 -22.41 0.31 22.58
N ASN A 265 -21.70 -0.55 21.86
CA ASN A 265 -21.08 -1.76 22.40
C ASN A 265 -19.56 -1.61 22.58
N ALA A 266 -19.03 -0.38 22.47
CA ALA A 266 -17.63 -0.11 22.77
C ALA A 266 -17.38 -0.43 24.25
N SER A 267 -16.49 -1.38 24.52
CA SER A 267 -15.93 -1.47 25.88
C SER A 267 -15.21 -0.14 26.18
N PRO A 268 -15.35 0.43 27.39
CA PRO A 268 -14.58 1.61 27.76
C PRO A 268 -13.10 1.29 27.51
N GLN A 269 -12.47 2.04 26.60
CA GLN A 269 -11.04 1.89 26.39
C GLN A 269 -10.35 2.13 27.74
N PRO A 270 -9.40 1.29 28.17
CA PRO A 270 -8.53 1.70 29.26
C PRO A 270 -7.86 3.01 28.79
N GLU A 271 -7.96 4.05 29.62
CA GLU A 271 -7.18 5.27 29.43
C GLU A 271 -5.74 4.90 29.09
N PRO A 272 -5.07 5.67 28.21
CA PRO A 272 -3.69 5.42 27.87
C PRO A 272 -2.89 5.41 29.16
N THR A 273 -2.54 4.20 29.61
CA THR A 273 -1.76 4.01 30.82
C THR A 273 -0.45 4.69 30.52
N GLU A 274 -0.15 5.79 31.22
CA GLU A 274 1.17 6.41 31.22
C GLU A 274 2.18 5.28 31.26
N GLN A 275 2.94 5.12 30.17
CA GLN A 275 4.03 4.17 30.13
C GLN A 275 5.00 4.59 31.24
N LYS A 276 4.87 3.96 32.40
CA LYS A 276 5.88 4.01 33.45
C LYS A 276 7.17 3.55 32.80
N ARG A 277 8.01 4.55 32.46
CA ARG A 277 9.35 4.40 31.92
C ARG A 277 10.01 3.26 32.68
N ARG A 278 10.19 2.12 32.01
CA ARG A 278 11.01 1.02 32.51
C ARG A 278 12.39 1.61 32.77
N ARG A 279 12.71 1.87 34.04
CA ARG A 279 14.05 2.27 34.50
C ARG A 279 15.02 1.22 33.96
N ARG A 280 15.83 1.60 32.97
CA ARG A 280 16.98 0.83 32.50
C ARG A 280 17.80 0.46 33.74
N ARG A 281 17.84 -0.84 34.09
CA ARG A 281 18.79 -1.36 35.08
C ARG A 281 20.19 -1.01 34.58
N ARG A 282 20.88 -0.10 35.27
CA ARG A 282 22.29 0.21 35.08
C ARG A 282 23.07 -1.11 35.14
N ARG A 283 23.72 -1.49 34.04
CA ARG A 283 24.78 -2.49 34.04
C ARG A 283 25.86 -2.00 35.01
N ARG A 284 26.11 -2.75 36.09
CA ARG A 284 27.27 -2.53 36.96
C ARG A 284 28.53 -2.75 36.13
N ARG A 285 29.35 -1.70 35.99
CA ARG A 285 30.74 -1.80 35.50
C ARG A 285 31.51 -2.71 36.46
N LYS A 286 32.24 -3.69 35.93
CA LYS A 286 33.31 -4.38 36.66
C LYS A 286 34.47 -3.39 36.86
N PRO A 287 35.13 -3.35 38.03
CA PRO A 287 36.38 -2.63 38.19
C PRO A 287 37.53 -3.45 37.57
N ASP A 288 38.37 -2.79 36.79
CA ASP A 288 39.66 -3.30 36.32
C ASP A 288 40.72 -3.19 37.44
N GLY A 289 41.56 -4.22 37.55
CA GLY A 289 42.97 -4.12 37.89
C GLY A 289 43.35 -3.89 39.36
N GLU A 290 43.66 -4.97 40.08
CA GLU A 290 44.71 -4.96 41.10
C GLU A 290 45.76 -6.01 40.73
N ASP A 291 46.98 -5.51 40.51
CA ASP A 291 48.22 -6.26 40.36
C ASP A 291 48.45 -7.21 41.55
N LYS A 292 48.87 -8.43 41.25
CA LYS A 292 49.64 -9.25 42.19
C LYS A 292 50.88 -9.83 41.49
N PRO A 293 52.02 -9.85 42.20
CA PRO A 293 53.33 -10.11 41.62
C PRO A 293 53.56 -11.61 41.39
N VAL A 294 54.41 -11.90 40.41
CA VAL A 294 54.94 -13.22 40.09
C VAL A 294 56.10 -13.52 41.04
N ASP A 295 56.00 -14.60 41.79
CA ASP A 295 57.11 -15.29 42.46
C ASP A 295 56.89 -16.80 42.31
N GLY A 296 57.91 -17.52 41.83
CA GLY A 296 58.01 -18.99 41.83
C GLY A 296 57.76 -19.68 40.51
#